data_AF-A0A1J3HDC5-F1
#
_entry.id   AF-A0A1J3HDC5-F1
#
_cell.length_a   1.000
_cell.length_b   1.000
_cell.length_c   1.000
_cell.angle_alpha   90.00
_cell.angle_beta   90.00
_cell.angle_gamma   90.00
#
_symmetry.space_group_name_H-M   'P 1'
#
loop_
_entity.id
_entity.type
_entity.pdbx_description
1 polymer ?
#
loop_
_entity_poly.entity_id
_entity_poly.type
_entity_poly.pdbx_seq_one_letter_code
_entity_poly.pdbx_strand_id
1 'polypeptide(L)'
;SKLVTLVRSTKCKSKLQNLKPSNIQSTTAWNTWVKKKTSAAFKEQSDRYRQLRKGQIPHTTSRKGMTRLAHDMKKNSCDPREVTRSKVWLAGHTHSDGRPVRAEFADTIEQIKSIDSEM
;
A
#
# COMPACT_ATOMS: atom_id res chain seq x y z
N SER A 1 -3.61 10.61 -8.48
CA SER A 1 -3.45 10.95 -9.91
C SER A 1 -3.36 12.46 -10.03
N LYS A 2 -2.32 12.98 -10.70
CA LYS A 2 -2.08 14.42 -10.89
C LYS A 2 -3.25 15.09 -11.63
N LEU A 3 -3.81 14.43 -12.65
CA LEU A 3 -4.94 14.95 -13.43
C LEU A 3 -6.21 15.17 -12.58
N VAL A 4 -6.54 14.22 -11.70
CA VAL A 4 -7.72 14.33 -10.81
C VAL A 4 -7.56 15.52 -9.86
N THR A 5 -6.33 15.77 -9.38
CA THR A 5 -6.05 16.94 -8.53
C THR A 5 -6.28 18.24 -9.29
N LEU A 6 -5.72 18.36 -10.51
CA LEU A 6 -5.88 19.54 -11.37
C LEU A 6 -7.35 19.81 -11.73
N VAL A 7 -8.10 18.75 -12.05
CA VAL A 7 -9.53 18.84 -12.40
C VAL A 7 -10.35 19.30 -11.20
N ARG A 8 -10.03 18.84 -9.98
CA ARG A 8 -10.71 19.27 -8.75
C ARG A 8 -10.37 20.69 -8.33
N SER A 9 -9.14 21.16 -8.59
CA SER A 9 -8.72 22.53 -8.26
C SER A 9 -9.22 23.56 -9.27
N THR A 10 -9.58 23.14 -10.49
CA THR A 10 -9.99 24.03 -11.56
C THR A 10 -11.50 24.28 -11.53
N LYS A 11 -11.92 25.50 -11.20
CA LYS A 11 -13.34 25.90 -11.17
C LYS A 11 -13.90 26.30 -12.54
N CYS A 12 -13.04 26.65 -13.50
CA CYS A 12 -13.43 27.18 -14.80
C CYS A 12 -13.64 26.08 -15.85
N LYS A 13 -14.82 26.07 -16.49
CA LYS A 13 -15.21 25.04 -17.47
C LYS A 13 -14.31 25.02 -18.72
N SER A 14 -13.85 26.18 -19.21
CA SER A 14 -12.94 26.23 -20.37
C SER A 14 -11.57 25.65 -20.03
N LYS A 15 -11.02 26.00 -18.86
CA LYS A 15 -9.77 25.43 -18.35
C LYS A 15 -9.87 23.91 -18.16
N LEU A 16 -11.04 23.39 -17.76
CA LEU A 16 -11.27 21.94 -17.68
C LEU A 16 -11.23 21.24 -19.04
N GLN A 17 -11.64 21.89 -20.14
CA GLN A 17 -11.53 21.29 -21.48
C GLN A 17 -10.07 21.21 -21.94
N ASN A 18 -9.25 22.20 -21.59
CA ASN A 18 -7.81 22.20 -21.90
C ASN A 18 -7.05 21.09 -21.16
N LEU A 19 -7.62 20.55 -20.07
CA LEU A 19 -7.04 19.42 -19.34
C LEU A 19 -7.41 18.05 -19.96
N LYS A 20 -8.26 18.01 -21.00
CA LYS A 20 -8.67 16.76 -21.65
C LYS A 20 -7.48 16.11 -22.34
N PRO A 21 -7.11 14.87 -21.97
CA PRO A 21 -6.09 14.10 -22.68
C PRO A 21 -6.45 13.87 -24.16
N SER A 22 -5.45 13.85 -25.03
CA SER A 22 -5.62 13.65 -26.48
C SER A 22 -6.19 12.27 -26.84
N ASN A 23 -5.93 11.25 -26.01
CA ASN A 23 -6.43 9.89 -26.20
C ASN A 23 -7.93 9.73 -25.88
N ILE A 24 -8.60 10.73 -25.28
CA ILE A 24 -10.05 10.70 -25.06
C ILE A 24 -10.74 11.30 -26.27
N GLN A 25 -11.32 10.43 -27.10
CA GLN A 25 -11.91 10.80 -28.38
C GLN A 25 -13.16 11.66 -28.25
N SER A 26 -13.97 11.48 -27.19
CA SER A 26 -15.23 12.19 -27.01
C SER A 26 -15.18 13.22 -25.88
N THR A 27 -15.59 14.45 -26.18
CA THR A 27 -15.84 15.50 -25.18
C THR A 27 -16.90 15.08 -24.17
N THR A 28 -17.89 14.30 -24.59
CA THR A 28 -18.92 13.73 -23.70
C THR A 28 -18.31 12.76 -22.70
N ALA A 29 -17.43 11.86 -23.16
CA ALA A 29 -16.72 10.94 -22.28
C ALA A 29 -15.85 11.69 -21.25
N TRP A 30 -15.17 12.76 -21.67
CA TRP A 30 -14.42 13.64 -20.77
C TRP A 30 -15.32 14.28 -19.71
N ASN A 31 -16.43 14.90 -20.11
CA ASN A 31 -17.35 15.57 -19.19
C ASN A 31 -17.97 14.59 -18.19
N THR A 32 -18.36 13.40 -18.63
CA THR A 32 -18.86 12.33 -17.76
C THR A 32 -17.79 11.89 -16.75
N TRP A 33 -16.54 11.75 -17.18
CA TRP A 33 -15.43 11.43 -16.29
C TRP A 33 -15.17 12.56 -15.28
N VAL A 34 -15.16 13.82 -15.71
CA VAL A 34 -14.99 14.98 -14.81
C VAL A 34 -16.08 14.99 -13.75
N LYS A 35 -17.36 14.90 -14.16
CA LYS A 35 -18.52 14.84 -13.25
C LYS A 35 -18.39 13.71 -12.23
N LYS A 36 -17.93 12.52 -12.67
CA LYS A 36 -17.68 11.39 -11.77
C LYS A 36 -16.54 11.65 -10.79
N LYS A 37 -15.45 12.31 -11.20
CA LYS A 37 -14.27 12.54 -10.36
C LYS A 37 -14.41 13.72 -9.40
N THR A 38 -15.32 14.64 -9.67
CA THR A 38 -15.65 15.79 -8.81
C THR A 38 -16.83 15.52 -7.87
N SER A 39 -17.52 14.37 -7.99
CA SER A 39 -18.65 14.05 -7.13
C SER A 39 -18.24 13.78 -5.67
N ALA A 40 -19.16 14.07 -4.74
CA ALA A 40 -18.99 13.79 -3.31
C ALA A 40 -18.79 12.30 -3.04
N ALA A 41 -19.60 11.43 -3.67
CA ALA A 41 -19.48 9.98 -3.53
C ALA A 41 -18.09 9.45 -3.96
N PHE A 42 -17.52 9.98 -5.05
CA PHE A 42 -16.17 9.57 -5.45
C PHE A 42 -15.08 10.11 -4.51
N LYS A 43 -15.29 11.28 -3.89
CA LYS A 43 -14.40 11.82 -2.86
C LYS A 43 -14.39 10.92 -1.63
N GLU A 44 -15.55 10.55 -1.12
CA GLU A 44 -15.71 9.62 0.00
C GLU A 44 -15.03 8.27 -0.29
N GLN A 45 -15.32 7.65 -1.43
CA GLN A 45 -14.68 6.38 -1.82
C GLN A 45 -13.16 6.52 -1.93
N SER A 46 -12.67 7.62 -2.51
CA SER A 46 -11.23 7.88 -2.62
C SER A 46 -10.55 8.06 -1.27
N ASP A 47 -11.24 8.66 -0.30
CA ASP A 47 -10.69 8.90 1.04
C ASP A 47 -10.69 7.60 1.86
N ARG A 48 -11.76 6.79 1.76
CA ARG A 48 -11.80 5.42 2.32
C ARG A 48 -10.59 4.60 1.89
N TYR A 49 -10.31 4.53 0.58
CA TYR A 49 -9.13 3.79 0.09
C TYR A 49 -7.80 4.41 0.52
N ARG A 50 -7.73 5.73 0.74
CA ARG A 50 -6.52 6.37 1.29
C ARG A 50 -6.28 5.93 2.72
N GLN A 51 -7.32 5.89 3.55
CA GLN A 51 -7.18 5.44 4.93
C GLN A 51 -6.78 3.98 4.99
N LEU A 52 -7.40 3.12 4.16
CA LEU A 52 -6.98 1.72 4.05
C LEU A 52 -5.50 1.57 3.68
N ARG A 53 -4.99 2.35 2.71
CA ARG A 53 -3.56 2.32 2.36
C ARG A 53 -2.65 2.88 3.46
N LYS A 54 -3.11 3.83 4.27
CA LYS A 54 -2.33 4.35 5.40
C LYS A 54 -2.17 3.32 6.51
N GLY A 55 -3.20 2.50 6.75
CA GLY A 55 -3.17 1.42 7.74
C GLY A 55 -2.49 0.14 7.25
N GLN A 56 -2.09 0.06 5.98
CA GLN A 56 -1.33 -1.10 5.50
C GLN A 56 0.11 -1.05 6.01
N ILE A 57 0.59 -2.18 6.52
CA ILE A 57 2.01 -2.41 6.81
C ILE A 57 2.73 -2.58 5.47
N PRO A 58 3.57 -1.62 5.04
CA PRO A 58 4.35 -1.79 3.83
C PRO A 58 5.32 -2.94 4.03
N HIS A 59 5.60 -3.71 2.98
CA HIS A 59 6.67 -4.70 3.04
C HIS A 59 8.03 -4.00 3.16
N THR A 60 8.58 -3.94 4.38
CA THR A 60 9.82 -3.20 4.70
C THR A 60 11.08 -4.06 4.60
N THR A 61 11.16 -4.96 3.62
CA THR A 61 12.29 -5.90 3.51
C THR A 61 13.48 -5.29 2.75
N SER A 62 14.11 -4.22 3.26
CA SER A 62 15.35 -3.59 2.72
C SER A 62 15.51 -3.69 1.17
N ARG A 63 16.68 -4.13 0.65
CA ARG A 63 16.89 -4.52 -0.76
C ARG A 63 16.61 -6.00 -1.04
N LYS A 64 16.29 -6.79 -0.01
CA LYS A 64 16.06 -8.24 -0.12
C LYS A 64 14.57 -8.51 -0.05
N GLY A 65 13.95 -8.88 -1.16
CA GLY A 65 12.56 -9.34 -1.13
C GLY A 65 12.34 -10.53 -0.19
N MET A 66 11.11 -10.72 0.26
CA MET A 66 10.74 -11.75 1.24
C MET A 66 11.17 -13.17 0.84
N THR A 67 11.17 -13.47 -0.46
CA THR A 67 11.66 -14.75 -1.01
C THR A 67 13.15 -14.98 -0.74
N ARG A 68 13.98 -13.93 -0.92
CA ARG A 68 15.42 -14.01 -0.65
C ARG A 68 15.68 -14.12 0.85
N LEU A 69 14.93 -13.37 1.66
CA LEU A 69 15.01 -13.49 3.12
C LEU A 69 14.66 -14.91 3.58
N ALA A 70 13.57 -15.49 3.06
CA ALA A 70 13.19 -16.87 3.37
C ALA A 70 14.27 -17.87 2.97
N HIS A 71 14.86 -17.72 1.79
CA HIS A 71 15.94 -18.58 1.32
C HIS A 71 17.17 -18.49 2.24
N ASP A 72 17.60 -17.29 2.61
CA ASP A 72 18.74 -17.08 3.49
C ASP A 72 18.48 -17.65 4.90
N MET A 73 17.28 -17.43 5.45
CA MET A 73 16.88 -18.00 6.75
C MET A 73 16.89 -19.53 6.71
N LYS A 74 16.39 -20.15 5.64
CA LYS A 74 16.42 -21.61 5.47
C LYS A 74 17.84 -22.15 5.35
N LYS A 75 18.71 -21.45 4.61
CA LYS A 75 20.11 -21.85 4.42
C LYS A 75 20.91 -21.78 5.73
N ASN A 76 20.59 -20.83 6.60
CA ASN A 76 21.31 -20.62 7.87
C ASN A 76 20.66 -21.35 9.06
N SER A 77 19.52 -22.02 8.86
CA SER A 77 18.84 -22.81 9.90
C SER A 77 19.36 -24.24 9.93
N CYS A 78 19.38 -24.85 11.11
CA CYS A 78 19.66 -26.29 11.24
C CYS A 78 18.50 -27.13 10.67
N ASP A 79 17.26 -26.66 10.82
CA ASP A 79 16.09 -27.23 10.16
C ASP A 79 15.39 -26.16 9.28
N PRO A 80 15.44 -26.29 7.95
CA PRO A 80 14.73 -25.42 7.03
C PRO A 80 13.19 -25.46 7.14
N ARG A 81 12.62 -26.51 7.75
CA ARG A 81 11.16 -26.69 7.90
C ARG A 81 10.58 -25.79 8.98
N GLU A 82 11.39 -25.44 9.99
CA GLU A 82 10.99 -24.53 11.06
C GLU A 82 10.87 -23.07 10.61
N VAL A 83 11.37 -22.74 9.41
CA VAL A 83 11.28 -21.40 8.82
C VAL A 83 9.91 -21.20 8.19
N THR A 84 8.96 -20.80 9.03
CA THR A 84 7.58 -20.49 8.65
C THR A 84 7.47 -19.11 7.99
N ARG A 85 6.35 -18.88 7.29
CA ARG A 85 6.04 -17.58 6.66
C ARG A 85 5.94 -16.44 7.68
N SER A 86 5.39 -16.72 8.86
CA SER A 86 5.31 -15.79 10.01
C SER A 86 6.70 -15.37 10.47
N LYS A 87 7.63 -16.31 10.69
CA LYS A 87 9.02 -15.99 11.07
C LYS A 87 9.75 -15.16 10.03
N VAL A 88 9.59 -15.48 8.75
CA VAL A 88 10.17 -14.67 7.65
C VAL A 88 9.56 -13.26 7.65
N TRP A 89 8.24 -13.16 7.87
CA TRP A 89 7.57 -11.87 7.94
C TRP A 89 8.06 -11.06 9.13
N LEU A 90 8.17 -11.64 10.32
CA LEU A 90 8.70 -10.99 11.52
C LEU A 90 10.12 -10.47 11.28
N ALA A 91 11.02 -11.32 10.78
CA ALA A 91 12.40 -10.93 10.46
C ALA A 91 12.49 -9.80 9.42
N GLY A 92 11.50 -9.69 8.52
CA GLY A 92 11.44 -8.59 7.54
C GLY A 92 10.89 -7.27 8.09
N HIS A 93 10.24 -7.28 9.26
CA HIS A 93 9.62 -6.11 9.89
C HIS A 93 10.23 -5.78 11.26
N THR A 94 11.24 -6.52 11.71
CA THR A 94 12.03 -6.20 12.89
C THR A 94 13.51 -5.97 12.53
N HIS A 95 14.17 -5.14 13.32
CA HIS A 95 15.62 -5.04 13.34
C HIS A 95 16.25 -6.30 13.97
N SER A 96 17.57 -6.43 13.88
CA SER A 96 18.31 -7.55 14.48
C SER A 96 18.20 -7.63 16.01
N ASP A 97 17.89 -6.50 16.67
CA ASP A 97 17.61 -6.40 18.10
C ASP A 97 16.15 -6.79 18.45
N GLY A 98 15.35 -7.17 17.46
CA GLY A 98 13.95 -7.55 17.63
C GLY A 98 12.97 -6.36 17.68
N ARG A 99 13.45 -5.12 17.61
CA ARG A 99 12.58 -3.94 17.60
C ARG A 99 11.83 -3.80 16.27
N PRO A 100 10.55 -3.39 16.28
CA PRO A 100 9.82 -3.08 15.06
C PRO A 100 10.51 -2.01 14.23
N VAL A 101 10.64 -2.23 12.91
CA VAL A 101 11.14 -1.20 11.97
C VAL A 101 10.21 0.02 11.95
N ARG A 102 8.92 -0.20 12.23
CA ARG A 102 7.93 0.85 12.43
C ARG A 102 7.20 0.60 13.74
N ALA A 103 7.36 1.52 14.69
CA ALA A 103 6.81 1.40 16.04
C ALA A 103 5.27 1.28 16.06
N GLU A 104 4.58 1.87 15.09
CA GLU A 104 3.13 1.80 14.92
C GLU A 104 2.58 0.38 14.68
N PHE A 105 3.43 -0.60 14.40
CA PHE A 105 3.03 -1.99 14.18
C PHE A 105 3.55 -2.95 15.26
N ALA A 106 4.02 -2.43 16.40
CA ALA A 106 4.50 -3.24 17.52
C ALA A 106 3.45 -4.27 17.98
N ASP A 107 2.22 -3.81 18.24
CA ASP A 107 1.12 -4.66 18.71
C ASP A 107 0.81 -5.80 17.73
N THR A 108 0.83 -5.52 16.43
CA THR A 108 0.60 -6.55 15.40
C THR A 108 1.75 -7.57 15.36
N ILE A 109 2.99 -7.11 15.53
CA ILE A 109 4.16 -7.99 15.61
C ILE A 109 4.06 -8.91 16.84
N GLU A 110 3.61 -8.39 17.99
CA GLU A 110 3.40 -9.17 19.20
C GLU A 110 2.29 -10.20 19.05
N GLN A 111 1.16 -9.82 18.46
CA GLN A 111 0.07 -10.76 18.16
C GLN A 111 0.53 -11.91 17.26
N ILE A 112 1.31 -11.62 16.22
CA ILE A 112 1.86 -12.66 15.33
C ILE A 112 2.82 -13.57 16.10
N LYS A 113 3.65 -13.03 16.99
CA LYS A 113 4.56 -13.84 17.83
C LYS A 113 3.78 -14.76 18.78
N SER A 114 2.69 -14.29 19.38
CA SER A 114 1.82 -15.13 20.23
C SER A 114 1.25 -16.30 19.44
N ILE A 115 0.65 -16.02 18.28
CA ILE A 115 0.05 -17.05 17.42
C ILE A 115 1.10 -18.06 16.94
N ASP A 116 2.31 -17.61 16.57
CA ASP A 116 3.39 -18.50 16.14
C ASP A 116 3.96 -19.36 17.27
N SER A 117 3.79 -18.93 18.54
CA SER A 117 4.22 -19.69 19.72
C SER A 117 3.20 -20.76 20.13
N GLU A 118 1.94 -20.63 19.68
CA GLU A 118 0.84 -21.55 19.96
C GLU A 118 0.72 -22.68 18.92
N MET A 119 1.45 -22.60 17.80
CA MET A 119 1.48 -23.59 16.71
C MET A 119 2.69 -24.52 16.80
#